data_AF-A0A9E4VKD1-F1
#
_entry.id   AF-A0A9E4VKD1-F1
#
_cell.length_a   1.000
_cell.length_b   1.000
_cell.length_c   1.000
_cell.angle_alpha   90.00
_cell.angle_beta   90.00
_cell.angle_gamma   90.00
#
_symmetry.space_group_name_H-M   'P 1'
#
loop_
_entity.id
_entity.type
_entity.pdbx_description
1 polymer ?
#
loop_
_entity_poly.entity_id
_entity_poly.type
_entity_poly.pdbx_seq_one_letter_code
_entity_poly.pdbx_strand_id
1 'polypeptide(L)'
;MFPQTVFPDTALVDPHGQLVIGGCNTLELAEEYGTPVYILDEATLRARCRSFLQEFQQRYSATTVDYAAKAYINPALARIFQEEGLGL
;
A
#
# COMPACT_ATOMS: atom_id res chain seq x y z
N MET A 1 7.67 11.86 -18.21
CA MET A 1 8.42 11.26 -17.09
C MET A 1 7.39 10.68 -16.12
N PHE A 2 7.54 9.43 -15.71
CA PHE A 2 6.60 8.76 -14.80
C PHE A 2 6.75 9.33 -13.37
N PRO A 3 5.72 9.95 -12.76
CA PRO A 3 5.86 10.67 -11.49
C PRO A 3 5.80 9.70 -10.30
N GLN A 4 6.96 9.15 -9.94
CA GLN A 4 7.08 8.17 -8.84
C GLN A 4 6.55 8.67 -7.49
N THR A 5 6.47 9.98 -7.25
CA THR A 5 5.94 10.55 -6.00
C THR A 5 4.43 10.42 -5.83
N VAL A 6 3.70 10.05 -6.89
CA VAL A 6 2.23 9.93 -6.89
C VAL A 6 1.78 8.48 -6.91
N PHE A 7 2.53 7.59 -7.56
CA PHE A 7 2.19 6.18 -7.69
C PHE A 7 2.66 5.36 -6.47
N PRO A 8 2.15 4.13 -6.28
CA PRO A 8 2.70 3.21 -5.28
C PRO A 8 4.21 3.00 -5.43
N ASP A 9 4.88 2.70 -4.32
CA ASP A 9 6.34 2.59 -4.23
C ASP A 9 6.90 1.52 -5.19
N THR A 10 6.13 0.49 -5.53
CA THR A 10 6.54 -0.58 -6.46
C THR A 10 6.13 -0.35 -7.92
N ALA A 11 5.48 0.77 -8.23
CA ALA A 11 4.97 1.03 -9.56
C ALA A 11 6.10 1.32 -10.56
N LEU A 12 6.06 0.66 -11.72
CA LEU A 12 7.00 0.87 -12.81
C LEU A 12 6.31 0.73 -14.17
N VAL A 13 7.00 1.19 -15.21
CA VAL A 13 6.63 0.93 -16.60
C VAL A 13 7.63 -0.08 -17.16
N ASP A 14 7.13 -1.20 -17.67
CA ASP A 14 7.95 -2.25 -18.23
C ASP A 14 8.54 -1.87 -19.61
N PRO A 15 9.40 -2.70 -20.22
CA PRO A 15 9.97 -2.43 -21.55
C PRO A 15 8.93 -2.33 -22.69
N HIS A 16 7.71 -2.84 -22.48
CA HIS A 16 6.61 -2.78 -23.43
C HIS A 16 5.72 -1.54 -23.23
N GLY A 17 6.01 -0.71 -22.23
CA GLY A 17 5.23 0.49 -21.92
C GLY A 17 4.02 0.23 -21.03
N GLN A 18 3.94 -0.94 -20.38
CA GLN A 18 2.80 -1.35 -19.54
C GLN A 18 3.05 -1.01 -18.07
N LEU A 19 1.99 -0.61 -17.37
CA LEU A 19 2.06 -0.32 -15.93
C LEU A 19 2.09 -1.63 -15.15
N VAL A 20 3.08 -1.75 -14.27
CA VAL A 20 3.25 -2.87 -13.34
C VAL A 20 3.19 -2.33 -11.92
N ILE A 21 2.39 -2.95 -11.05
CA ILE A 21 2.23 -2.61 -9.64
C ILE A 21 2.39 -3.89 -8.81
N GLY A 22 3.28 -3.89 -7.81
CA GLY A 22 3.52 -5.07 -6.98
C GLY A 22 4.05 -6.28 -7.76
N GLY A 23 4.66 -6.06 -8.93
CA GLY A 23 5.06 -7.13 -9.85
C GLY A 23 3.95 -7.65 -10.76
N CYS A 24 2.73 -7.13 -10.66
CA CYS A 24 1.58 -7.53 -11.49
C CYS A 24 1.33 -6.54 -12.62
N ASN A 25 1.13 -7.05 -13.84
CA ASN A 25 0.75 -6.22 -14.99
C ASN A 25 -0.71 -5.76 -14.86
N THR A 26 -0.96 -4.46 -14.93
CA THR A 26 -2.33 -3.94 -14.71
C THR A 26 -3.30 -4.31 -15.84
N LEU A 27 -2.82 -4.65 -17.03
CA LEU A 27 -3.69 -5.13 -18.12
C LEU A 27 -4.18 -6.54 -17.85
N GLU A 28 -3.30 -7.43 -17.36
CA GLU A 28 -3.68 -8.79 -16.94
C GLU A 28 -4.69 -8.74 -15.79
N LEU A 29 -4.48 -7.86 -14.81
CA LEU A 29 -5.45 -7.64 -13.72
C LEU A 29 -6.80 -7.11 -14.24
N ALA A 30 -6.80 -6.23 -15.24
CA ALA A 30 -8.03 -5.72 -15.84
C ALA A 30 -8.79 -6.81 -16.63
N GLU A 31 -8.08 -7.73 -17.29
CA GLU A 31 -8.67 -8.89 -17.97
C GLU A 31 -9.24 -9.92 -16.97
N GLU A 32 -8.51 -10.19 -15.88
CA GLU A 32 -8.91 -11.18 -14.88
C GLU A 32 -10.08 -10.71 -13.99
N TYR A 33 -10.01 -9.47 -13.48
CA TYR A 33 -10.95 -8.96 -12.48
C TYR A 33 -12.01 -8.00 -13.07
N GLY A 34 -11.87 -7.61 -14.33
CA GLY A 34 -12.71 -6.61 -14.99
C GLY A 34 -12.41 -5.18 -14.55
N THR A 35 -13.16 -4.22 -15.11
CA THR A 35 -13.00 -2.78 -14.80
C THR A 35 -14.33 -2.12 -14.44
N PRO A 36 -14.37 -1.17 -13.47
CA PRO A 36 -13.22 -0.61 -12.74
C PRO A 36 -12.69 -1.54 -11.64
N VAL A 37 -11.36 -1.56 -11.45
CA VAL A 37 -10.68 -2.33 -10.40
C VAL A 37 -9.79 -1.43 -9.56
N TYR A 38 -9.83 -1.61 -8.24
CA TYR A 38 -8.91 -0.97 -7.29
C TYR A 38 -7.76 -1.92 -6.97
N ILE A 39 -6.53 -1.47 -7.21
CA ILE A 39 -5.30 -2.22 -6.93
C ILE A 39 -4.61 -1.55 -5.75
N LEU A 40 -4.35 -2.31 -4.68
CA LEU A 40 -3.65 -1.86 -3.50
C LEU A 40 -2.28 -2.54 -3.43
N ASP A 41 -1.22 -1.75 -3.42
CA ASP A 41 0.15 -2.27 -3.27
C ASP A 41 0.47 -2.52 -1.79
N GLU A 42 0.56 -3.80 -1.41
CA GLU A 42 0.87 -4.22 -0.05
C GLU A 42 2.24 -3.73 0.42
N ALA A 43 3.25 -3.71 -0.46
CA ALA A 43 4.59 -3.25 -0.08
C ALA A 43 4.57 -1.77 0.31
N THR A 44 3.84 -0.94 -0.43
CA THR A 44 3.60 0.47 -0.10
C THR A 44 2.87 0.60 1.24
N LEU A 45 1.79 -0.16 1.46
CA LEU A 45 1.01 -0.11 2.70
C LEU A 45 1.86 -0.45 3.93
N ARG A 46 2.62 -1.56 3.87
CA ARG A 46 3.51 -1.99 4.95
C ARG A 46 4.64 -0.98 5.19
N ALA A 47 5.25 -0.44 4.13
CA ALA A 47 6.29 0.57 4.25
C ALA A 47 5.77 1.84 4.97
N ARG A 48 4.55 2.28 4.68
CA ARG A 48 3.93 3.42 5.37
C ARG A 48 3.67 3.11 6.84
N CYS A 49 3.15 1.93 7.16
CA CYS A 49 2.96 1.48 8.54
C CYS A 49 4.25 1.56 9.36
N ARG A 50 5.33 0.97 8.85
CA ARG A 50 6.66 0.96 9.51
C ARG A 50 7.22 2.36 9.69
N SER A 51 7.08 3.21 8.67
CA SER A 51 7.53 4.60 8.73
C SER A 51 6.87 5.37 9.86
N PHE A 52 5.53 5.29 9.99
CA PHE A 52 4.83 5.95 11.09
C PHE A 52 5.25 5.42 12.45
N LEU A 53 5.26 4.10 12.64
CA LEU A 53 5.68 3.49 13.91
C LEU A 53 7.09 3.92 14.30
N GLN A 54 8.04 3.81 13.38
CA GLN A 54 9.42 4.20 13.60
C GLN A 54 9.54 5.67 14.01
N GLU A 55 8.97 6.59 13.24
CA GLU A 55 9.13 8.02 13.49
C GLU A 55 8.47 8.48 14.78
N PHE A 56 7.28 7.95 15.11
CA PHE A 56 6.59 8.30 16.34
C PHE A 56 7.27 7.68 17.57
N GLN A 57 7.62 6.40 17.52
CA GLN A 57 8.21 5.69 18.67
C GLN A 57 9.64 6.13 18.98
N GLN A 58 10.41 6.61 17.98
CA GLN A 58 11.72 7.22 18.21
C GLN A 58 11.64 8.47 19.09
N ARG A 59 10.52 9.21 19.06
CA ARG A 59 10.32 10.44 19.83
C ARG A 59 9.60 10.16 21.16
N TYR A 60 8.64 9.23 21.14
CA TYR A 60 7.83 8.86 22.29
C TYR A 60 7.63 7.35 22.29
N SER A 61 8.37 6.64 23.15
CA SER A 61 8.38 5.18 23.18
C SER A 61 7.02 4.54 23.49
N ALA A 62 6.14 5.26 24.19
CA ALA A 62 4.78 4.83 24.53
C ALA A 62 3.72 5.41 23.57
N THR A 63 3.97 5.36 22.26
CA THR A 63 3.01 5.79 21.23
C THR A 63 2.37 4.61 20.52
N THR A 64 1.04 4.66 20.43
CA THR A 64 0.22 3.84 19.54
C THR A 64 -0.03 4.61 18.25
N VAL A 65 0.04 3.92 17.10
CA VAL A 65 -0.33 4.45 15.79
C VAL A 65 -1.58 3.72 15.32
N ASP A 66 -2.69 4.44 15.20
CA ASP A 66 -3.99 3.87 14.81
C ASP A 66 -4.31 4.16 13.34
N TYR A 67 -4.69 3.13 12.58
CA TYR A 67 -5.19 3.31 11.23
C TYR A 67 -6.65 3.78 11.26
N ALA A 68 -6.92 4.96 10.72
CA ALA A 68 -8.29 5.48 10.66
C ALA A 68 -9.13 4.70 9.63
N ALA A 69 -9.89 3.70 10.08
CA ALA A 69 -10.70 2.81 9.24
C ALA A 69 -11.67 3.52 8.27
N LYS A 70 -12.04 4.78 8.55
CA LYS A 70 -12.84 5.63 7.65
C LYS A 70 -12.17 5.92 6.30
N ALA A 71 -10.85 5.73 6.17
CA ALA A 71 -10.15 5.95 4.91
C ALA A 71 -10.50 4.85 3.90
N TYR A 72 -10.35 3.57 4.30
CA TYR A 72 -10.85 2.39 3.60
C TYR A 72 -10.49 1.15 4.45
N ILE A 73 -11.40 0.19 4.64
CA ILE A 73 -11.07 -1.02 5.42
C ILE A 73 -11.75 -2.26 4.82
N ASN A 74 -11.04 -3.38 4.88
CA ASN A 74 -11.54 -4.72 4.63
C ASN A 74 -10.75 -5.72 5.51
N PRO A 75 -11.16 -7.00 5.61
CA PRO A 75 -10.47 -7.98 6.46
C PRO A 75 -8.99 -8.20 6.10
N ALA A 76 -8.62 -8.11 4.82
CA ALA A 76 -7.23 -8.26 4.39
C ALA A 76 -6.36 -7.08 4.88
N LEU A 77 -6.86 -5.85 4.76
CA LEU A 77 -6.18 -4.66 5.26
C LEU A 77 -6.10 -4.64 6.78
N ALA A 78 -7.18 -4.99 7.48
CA ALA A 78 -7.18 -5.09 8.94
C ALA A 78 -6.10 -6.08 9.43
N ARG A 79 -5.95 -7.21 8.73
CA ARG A 79 -4.89 -8.17 9.00
C ARG A 79 -3.49 -7.59 8.75
N ILE A 80 -3.26 -6.92 7.62
CA ILE A 80 -1.98 -6.28 7.32
C ILE A 80 -1.62 -5.25 8.41
N PHE A 81 -2.55 -4.38 8.81
CA PHE A 81 -2.31 -3.36 9.83
C PHE A 81 -2.03 -3.97 11.19
N GLN A 82 -2.74 -5.03 11.57
CA GLN A 82 -2.46 -5.79 12.78
C GLN A 82 -1.06 -6.44 12.73
N GLU A 83 -0.69 -7.06 11.61
CA GLU A 83 0.63 -7.70 11.41
C GLU A 83 1.78 -6.68 11.46
N GLU A 84 1.56 -5.45 11.00
CA GLU A 84 2.54 -4.35 11.09
C GLU A 84 2.54 -3.66 12.46
N GLY A 85 1.62 -4.02 13.37
CA GLY A 85 1.58 -3.48 14.74
C GLY A 85 0.83 -2.15 14.91
N LEU A 86 -0.02 -1.79 13.95
CA LEU A 86 -0.93 -0.65 14.08
C LEU A 86 -2.18 -1.03 14.89
N GLY A 87 -2.78 -0.04 15.55
CA GLY A 87 -4.16 -0.10 16.00
C GLY A 87 -5.15 0.21 14.87
N LEU A 88 -6.45 0.16 15.18
CA LEU A 88 -7.59 0.38 14.27
C LEU A 88 -8.63 1.32 14.88
#